data_AF-A0A366ME72-F1
#
_entry.id   AF-A0A366ME72-F1
#
_cell.length_a   1.000
_cell.length_b   1.000
_cell.length_c   1.000
_cell.angle_alpha   90.00
_cell.angle_beta   90.00
_cell.angle_gamma   90.00
#
_symmetry.space_group_name_H-M   'P 1'
#
loop_
_entity.id
_entity.type
_entity.pdbx_description
1 polymer ?
#
loop_
_entity_poly.entity_id
_entity_poly.type
_entity_poly.pdbx_seq_one_letter_code
_entity_poly.pdbx_strand_id
1 'polypeptide(L)'
;MGITHVTQDAVTHEEAAAMIKTQPPFMEPVAVTHLQDAPSIIDIIRRSGCTTVQIQNAITREDIAIIRETLPYIRILKAVHVMDMSALEAAEQAAAYADAIILDT
;
A
#
# COMPACT_ATOMS: atom_id res chain seq x y z
N MET A 1 6.33 -6.06 -21.19
CA MET A 1 5.48 -7.27 -21.15
C MET A 1 5.32 -7.67 -19.70
N GLY A 2 4.13 -7.52 -19.12
CA GLY A 2 3.86 -7.83 -17.71
C GLY A 2 2.93 -6.84 -17.02
N ILE A 3 1.83 -6.46 -17.67
CA ILE A 3 0.71 -5.78 -17.01
C ILE A 3 -0.14 -6.89 -16.37
N THR A 4 0.26 -7.35 -15.19
CA THR A 4 -0.54 -8.30 -14.41
C THR A 4 -1.45 -7.49 -13.50
N HIS A 5 -2.73 -7.44 -13.88
CA HIS A 5 -3.86 -6.74 -13.25
C HIS A 5 -4.00 -5.23 -13.56
N VAL A 6 -4.73 -4.94 -14.64
CA VAL A 6 -5.48 -3.68 -14.77
C VAL A 6 -6.78 -3.88 -13.98
N THR A 7 -6.86 -3.32 -12.77
CA THR A 7 -8.13 -3.14 -12.09
C THR A 7 -8.97 -2.13 -12.89
N GLN A 8 -10.29 -2.28 -12.95
CA GLN A 8 -11.15 -1.31 -13.65
C GLN A 8 -11.06 0.12 -13.04
N ASP A 9 -10.53 0.21 -11.81
CA ASP A 9 -10.31 1.44 -11.05
C ASP A 9 -8.85 1.94 -11.08
N ALA A 10 -8.03 1.46 -12.04
CA ALA A 10 -6.64 1.86 -12.14
C ALA A 10 -6.53 3.35 -12.54
N VAL A 11 -6.14 4.18 -11.56
CA VAL A 11 -5.82 5.59 -11.77
C VAL A 11 -4.33 5.72 -12.05
N THR A 12 -3.95 6.48 -13.08
CA THR A 12 -2.52 6.76 -13.33
C THR A 12 -1.94 7.63 -12.22
N HIS A 13 -0.63 7.57 -12.01
CA HIS A 13 0.02 8.39 -10.97
C HIS A 13 -0.24 9.90 -11.14
N GLU A 14 -0.33 10.38 -12.38
CA GLU A 14 -0.56 11.78 -12.69
C GLU A 14 -1.99 12.20 -12.36
N GLU A 15 -2.98 11.36 -12.67
CA GLU A 15 -4.38 11.57 -12.30
C GLU A 15 -4.55 11.54 -10.78
N ALA A 16 -3.91 10.59 -10.09
CA ALA A 16 -3.93 10.50 -8.63
C ALA A 16 -3.37 11.78 -8.00
N ALA A 17 -2.22 12.26 -8.48
CA ALA A 17 -1.61 13.50 -8.00
C ALA A 17 -2.50 14.73 -8.24
N ALA A 18 -3.21 14.78 -9.37
CA ALA A 18 -4.17 15.85 -9.65
C ALA A 18 -5.37 15.79 -8.70
N MET A 19 -5.90 14.61 -8.41
CA MET A 19 -7.01 14.42 -7.46
C MET A 19 -6.59 14.82 -6.05
N ILE A 20 -5.43 14.36 -5.58
CA ILE A 20 -4.90 14.63 -4.24
C ILE A 20 -4.75 16.13 -3.99
N LYS A 21 -4.31 16.90 -4.99
CA LYS A 21 -4.18 18.36 -4.90
C LYS A 21 -5.51 19.09 -4.67
N THR A 22 -6.64 18.46 -5.02
CA THR A 22 -7.98 19.03 -4.81
C THR A 22 -8.62 18.55 -3.51
N GLN A 23 -8.01 17.59 -2.81
CA GLN A 23 -8.52 17.08 -1.54
C GLN A 23 -8.31 18.09 -0.40
N PRO A 24 -9.26 18.16 0.56
CA PRO A 24 -9.05 18.92 1.78
C PRO A 24 -7.87 18.38 2.60
N PRO A 25 -7.16 19.22 3.37
CA PRO A 25 -5.95 18.82 4.11
C PRO A 25 -6.18 17.78 5.21
N PHE A 26 -7.43 17.49 5.57
CA PHE A 26 -7.80 16.48 6.58
C PHE A 26 -8.16 15.12 5.96
N MET A 27 -8.16 15.00 4.64
CA MET A 27 -8.36 13.73 3.95
C MET A 27 -7.01 13.13 3.60
N GLU A 28 -6.77 11.89 3.99
CA GLU A 28 -5.51 11.22 3.72
C GLU A 28 -5.61 10.32 2.48
N PRO A 29 -4.82 10.57 1.44
CA PRO A 29 -4.81 9.72 0.26
C PRO A 29 -4.08 8.40 0.53
N VAL A 30 -4.74 7.30 0.16
CA VAL A 30 -4.24 5.93 0.30
C VAL A 30 -4.02 5.33 -1.09
N ALA A 31 -2.78 4.96 -1.40
CA ALA A 31 -2.46 4.19 -2.59
C ALA A 31 -2.68 2.69 -2.32
N VAL A 32 -3.67 2.08 -2.96
CA VAL A 32 -3.91 0.63 -2.87
C VAL A 32 -3.12 -0.09 -3.96
N THR A 33 -2.33 -1.10 -3.60
CA THR A 33 -1.44 -1.79 -4.53
C THR A 33 -1.33 -3.30 -4.29
N HIS A 34 -1.09 -4.02 -5.38
CA HIS A 34 -0.74 -5.45 -5.40
C HIS A 34 0.77 -5.69 -5.58
N LEU A 35 1.58 -4.63 -5.60
CA LEU A 35 3.02 -4.75 -5.69
C LEU A 35 3.63 -5.35 -4.42
N GLN A 36 4.76 -6.01 -4.60
CA GLN A 36 5.40 -6.83 -3.57
C GLN A 36 6.88 -6.47 -3.37
N ASP A 37 7.36 -5.40 -4.02
CA ASP A 37 8.74 -4.96 -3.99
C ASP A 37 8.86 -3.48 -3.58
N ALA A 38 9.90 -3.17 -2.81
CA ALA A 38 10.12 -1.81 -2.33
C ALA A 38 10.27 -0.76 -3.44
N PRO A 39 11.08 -0.97 -4.51
CA PRO A 39 11.30 0.05 -5.54
C PRO A 39 10.01 0.51 -6.22
N SER A 40 9.13 -0.43 -6.59
CA SER A 40 7.88 -0.09 -7.28
C SER A 40 6.89 0.62 -6.36
N ILE A 41 6.82 0.23 -5.08
CA ILE A 41 5.99 0.91 -4.08
C ILE A 41 6.48 2.36 -3.84
N ILE A 42 7.80 2.54 -3.69
CA ILE A 42 8.41 3.86 -3.50
C ILE A 42 8.12 4.77 -4.71
N ASP A 43 8.20 4.24 -5.93
CA ASP A 43 7.94 5.00 -7.15
C ASP A 43 6.48 5.47 -7.21
N ILE A 44 5.51 4.60 -6.88
CA ILE A 44 4.09 4.99 -6.82
C ILE A 44 3.87 6.10 -5.82
N ILE A 45 4.40 5.97 -4.61
CA ILE A 45 4.20 6.96 -3.54
C ILE A 45 4.75 8.31 -3.95
N ARG A 46 5.96 8.35 -4.51
CA ARG A 46 6.61 9.59 -4.95
C ARG A 46 5.84 10.27 -6.09
N ARG A 47 5.31 9.50 -7.04
CA ARG A 47 4.61 10.06 -8.21
C ARG A 47 3.19 10.48 -7.90
N SER A 48 2.48 9.71 -7.07
CA SER A 48 1.11 10.02 -6.66
C SER A 48 1.05 11.15 -5.62
N GLY A 49 2.04 11.25 -4.75
CA GLY A 49 2.00 12.16 -3.60
C GLY A 49 1.17 11.61 -2.44
N CYS A 50 0.84 10.32 -2.43
CA CYS A 50 0.19 9.67 -1.30
C CYS A 50 1.11 9.65 -0.06
N THR A 51 0.52 9.72 1.12
CA THR A 51 1.24 9.55 2.40
C THR A 51 0.98 8.18 3.03
N THR A 52 -0.01 7.44 2.52
CA THR A 52 -0.35 6.10 2.98
C THR A 52 -0.36 5.12 1.81
N VAL A 53 0.15 3.90 2.02
CA VAL A 53 0.08 2.78 1.08
C VAL A 53 -0.61 1.58 1.71
N GLN A 54 -1.51 0.94 0.97
CA GLN A 54 -2.14 -0.32 1.33
C GLN A 54 -1.62 -1.44 0.44
N ILE A 55 -0.97 -2.43 1.05
CA ILE A 55 -0.35 -3.56 0.35
C ILE A 55 -1.27 -4.79 0.47
N GLN A 56 -1.84 -5.21 -0.66
CA GLN A 56 -2.74 -6.36 -0.69
C GLN A 56 -1.99 -7.70 -0.67
N ASN A 57 -0.94 -7.81 -1.47
CA ASN A 57 -0.16 -9.04 -1.58
C ASN A 57 0.88 -9.18 -0.45
N ALA A 58 1.61 -10.30 -0.45
CA ALA A 58 2.70 -10.50 0.49
C ALA A 58 3.87 -9.54 0.19
N ILE A 59 4.59 -9.13 1.21
CA ILE A 59 5.80 -8.31 1.08
C ILE A 59 6.82 -8.76 2.11
N THR A 60 8.08 -8.74 1.73
CA THR A 60 9.18 -9.18 2.59
C THR A 60 9.46 -8.13 3.68
N ARG A 61 10.05 -8.55 4.81
CA ARG A 61 10.42 -7.61 5.87
C ARG A 61 11.55 -6.68 5.42
N GLU A 62 12.42 -7.19 4.55
CA GLU A 62 13.51 -6.48 3.92
C GLU A 62 12.97 -5.33 3.06
N ASP A 63 11.97 -5.59 2.23
CA ASP A 63 11.32 -4.56 1.41
C ASP A 63 10.63 -3.52 2.29
N ILE A 64 9.94 -3.94 3.36
CA ILE A 64 9.33 -2.99 4.31
C ILE A 64 10.39 -2.11 4.97
N ALA A 65 11.53 -2.66 5.37
CA ALA A 65 12.62 -1.88 5.94
C ALA A 65 13.14 -0.83 4.94
N ILE A 66 13.38 -1.23 3.68
CA ILE A 66 13.80 -0.31 2.61
C ILE A 66 12.79 0.82 2.41
N ILE A 67 11.49 0.50 2.40
CA ILE A 67 10.41 1.49 2.27
C ILE A 67 10.46 2.48 3.44
N ARG A 68 10.56 1.99 4.69
CA ARG A 68 10.60 2.83 5.89
C ARG A 68 11.84 3.72 5.96
N GLU A 69 13.00 3.20 5.54
CA GLU A 69 14.24 3.98 5.45
C GLU A 69 14.16 5.06 4.38
N THR A 70 13.55 4.75 3.22
CA THR A 70 13.47 5.67 2.09
C THR A 70 12.38 6.74 2.28
N LEU A 71 11.28 6.37 2.94
CA LEU A 71 10.08 7.19 3.11
C LEU A 71 9.60 7.12 4.57
N PRO A 72 10.33 7.72 5.53
CA PRO A 72 10.03 7.58 6.97
C PRO A 72 8.68 8.17 7.40
N TYR A 73 8.07 9.01 6.56
CA TYR A 73 6.80 9.67 6.83
C TYR A 73 5.58 8.88 6.36
N ILE A 74 5.75 7.75 5.65
CA ILE A 74 4.59 7.05 5.09
C ILE A 74 3.93 6.13 6.11
N ARG A 75 2.62 5.96 5.97
CA ARG A 75 1.87 4.90 6.67
C ARG A 75 1.73 3.67 5.79
N ILE A 76 1.99 2.49 6.35
CA ILE A 76 1.88 1.20 5.69
C ILE A 76 0.68 0.46 6.27
N LEU A 77 -0.32 0.19 5.44
CA LEU A 77 -1.48 -0.64 5.76
C LEU A 77 -1.31 -2.00 5.11
N LYS A 78 -1.56 -3.08 5.84
CA LYS A 78 -1.56 -4.43 5.28
C LYS A 78 -2.99 -4.94 5.15
N ALA A 79 -3.39 -5.35 3.94
CA ALA A 79 -4.65 -6.08 3.77
C ALA A 79 -4.44 -7.57 4.07
N VAL A 80 -5.38 -8.18 4.77
CA VAL A 80 -5.41 -9.61 5.05
C VAL A 80 -6.76 -10.15 4.61
N HIS A 81 -6.73 -11.07 3.64
CA HIS A 81 -7.94 -11.72 3.14
C HIS A 81 -8.39 -12.80 4.14
N VAL A 82 -9.62 -12.69 4.63
CA VAL A 82 -10.19 -13.56 5.66
C VAL A 82 -10.95 -14.70 5.00
N MET A 83 -10.21 -15.77 4.68
CA MET A 83 -10.82 -17.01 4.15
C MET A 83 -11.16 -18.01 5.26
N ASP A 84 -10.35 -18.03 6.32
CA ASP A 84 -10.50 -18.89 7.50
C ASP A 84 -9.67 -18.33 8.68
N MET A 85 -9.54 -19.12 9.75
CA MET A 85 -8.80 -18.73 10.97
C MET A 85 -7.30 -18.51 10.76
N SER A 86 -6.69 -19.00 9.67
CA SER A 86 -5.29 -18.70 9.32
C SER A 86 -5.06 -17.21 9.04
N ALA A 87 -6.12 -16.47 8.71
CA ALA A 87 -6.06 -15.02 8.58
C ALA A 87 -5.63 -14.32 9.87
N LEU A 88 -5.90 -14.92 11.05
CA LEU A 88 -5.46 -14.38 12.32
C LEU A 88 -3.92 -14.41 12.44
N GLU A 89 -3.29 -15.54 12.09
CA GLU A 89 -1.82 -15.64 12.08
C GLU A 89 -1.20 -14.66 11.07
N ALA A 90 -1.80 -14.52 9.90
CA ALA A 90 -1.35 -13.55 8.89
C ALA A 90 -1.45 -12.10 9.40
N ALA A 91 -2.52 -11.76 10.13
CA ALA A 91 -2.70 -10.47 10.76
C ALA A 91 -1.67 -10.23 11.87
N GLU A 92 -1.40 -11.22 12.73
CA GLU A 92 -0.37 -11.10 13.77
C GLU A 92 1.03 -10.89 13.18
N GLN A 93 1.37 -11.60 12.10
CA GLN A 93 2.64 -11.40 11.39
C GLN A 93 2.73 -10.01 10.76
N ALA A 94 1.63 -9.50 10.19
CA ALA A 94 1.54 -8.17 9.61
C ALA A 94 1.67 -7.05 10.64
N ALA A 95 1.15 -7.26 11.86
CA ALA A 95 1.21 -6.30 12.96
C ALA A 95 2.64 -5.95 13.37
N ALA A 96 3.61 -6.80 13.05
CA ALA A 96 5.03 -6.55 13.35
C ALA A 96 5.65 -5.41 12.53
N TYR A 97 5.02 -4.97 11.44
CA TYR A 97 5.59 -3.98 10.52
C TYR A 97 4.60 -2.97 9.94
N ALA A 98 3.30 -3.32 9.87
CA ALA A 98 2.25 -2.45 9.37
C ALA A 98 1.71 -1.52 10.47
N ASP A 99 1.35 -0.29 10.10
CA ASP A 99 0.74 0.69 11.02
C ASP A 99 -0.73 0.35 11.30
N ALA A 100 -1.39 -0.31 10.36
CA ALA A 100 -2.72 -0.89 10.57
C ALA A 100 -2.94 -2.09 9.66
N ILE A 101 -3.91 -2.92 10.05
CA ILE A 101 -4.34 -4.09 9.31
C ILE A 101 -5.77 -3.85 8.86
N ILE A 102 -6.03 -4.13 7.58
CA ILE A 102 -7.37 -4.11 6.99
C ILE A 102 -7.76 -5.55 6.72
N LEU A 103 -8.81 -6.02 7.37
CA LEU A 103 -9.40 -7.32 7.09
C LEU A 103 -10.36 -7.17 5.91
N ASP A 104 -10.15 -7.98 4.88
CA ASP A 104 -10.96 -7.99 3.67
C ASP A 104 -11.60 -9.38 3.53
N THR A 105 -12.93 -9.47 3.41
CA THR A 105 -13.71 -10.71 3.47
C THR A 105 -14.34 -11.06 2.13
#